data_AF-A0A8T4EAG8-F1
#
_entry.id   AF-A0A8T4EAG8-F1
#
_cell.length_a   1.000
_cell.length_b   1.000
_cell.length_c   1.000
_cell.angle_alpha   90.00
_cell.angle_beta   90.00
_cell.angle_gamma   90.00
#
_symmetry.space_group_name_H-M   'P 1'
#
loop_
_entity.id
_entity.type
_entity.pdbx_description
1 polymer ?
#
loop_
_entity_poly.entity_id
_entity_poly.type
_entity_poly.pdbx_seq_one_letter_code
_entity_poly.pdbx_strand_id
1 'polypeptide(L)'
;MYYAIIETTFGHIGLVHEGTKQAGVERIILPSSKSQVVKHILSLFPKAVPRQPQIIEPLTDLLVDYFEGKPVKFPLDFLNLTICYPFQIKVIKAEWSIPYGKVATYSWIAKKIGSNAYRAVGNALARNPFPIIIPCHRAIRSDMALGGFQGGLQMKQKLLELEGVQFDAEGHVLRDYIIH
;
A
#
# COMPACT_ATOMS: atom_id res chain seq x y z
N MET A 1 -8.11 8.94 -18.20
CA MET A 1 -7.57 8.83 -16.84
C MET A 1 -7.95 10.05 -16.05
N TYR A 2 -8.42 9.82 -14.85
CA TYR A 2 -8.73 10.86 -13.88
C TYR A 2 -7.90 10.66 -12.63
N TYR A 3 -7.81 11.70 -11.79
CA TYR A 3 -7.24 11.54 -10.48
C TYR A 3 -8.00 12.32 -9.41
N ALA A 4 -7.96 11.78 -8.19
CA ALA A 4 -8.40 12.43 -6.96
C ALA A 4 -7.22 12.64 -6.02
N ILE A 5 -7.30 13.68 -5.20
CA ILE A 5 -6.33 13.96 -4.14
C ILE A 5 -7.10 13.98 -2.83
N ILE A 6 -6.68 13.16 -1.88
CA ILE A 6 -7.30 13.08 -0.56
C ILE A 6 -6.32 13.64 0.46
N GLU A 7 -6.80 14.53 1.31
CA GLU A 7 -6.05 15.05 2.45
C GLU A 7 -6.08 14.04 3.60
N THR A 8 -4.93 13.83 4.24
CA THR A 8 -4.75 12.86 5.33
C THR A 8 -3.80 13.44 6.37
N THR A 9 -3.74 12.82 7.55
CA THR A 9 -2.77 13.16 8.61
C THR A 9 -1.30 12.97 8.18
N PHE A 10 -1.04 12.23 7.09
CA PHE A 10 0.29 11.98 6.52
C PHE A 10 0.61 12.91 5.33
N GLY A 11 -0.27 13.84 5.01
CA GLY A 11 -0.21 14.68 3.81
C GLY A 11 -1.27 14.28 2.79
N HIS A 12 -1.03 14.58 1.52
CA HIS A 12 -1.99 14.31 0.46
C HIS A 12 -1.68 12.98 -0.22
N ILE A 13 -2.66 12.09 -0.34
CA ILE A 13 -2.57 10.85 -1.12
C ILE A 13 -3.24 11.05 -2.48
N GLY A 14 -2.64 10.48 -3.53
CA GLY A 14 -3.15 10.59 -4.91
C GLY A 14 -3.72 9.27 -5.41
N LEU A 15 -4.92 9.30 -6.00
CA LEU A 15 -5.55 8.13 -6.63
C LEU A 15 -5.75 8.40 -8.11
N VAL A 16 -5.21 7.54 -8.97
CA VAL A 16 -5.39 7.60 -10.42
C VAL A 16 -6.34 6.49 -10.84
N HIS A 17 -7.38 6.81 -11.61
CA HIS A 17 -8.43 5.87 -11.97
C HIS A 17 -9.03 6.09 -13.37
N GLU A 18 -9.65 5.05 -13.94
CA GLU A 18 -10.30 5.08 -15.26
C GLU A 18 -11.58 5.97 -15.25
N GLY A 19 -12.32 5.97 -14.13
CA GLY A 19 -13.50 6.83 -13.90
C GLY A 19 -14.82 6.30 -14.42
N THR A 20 -14.87 5.07 -14.94
CA THR A 20 -16.07 4.45 -15.55
C THR A 20 -16.50 3.14 -14.89
N LYS A 21 -15.67 2.57 -13.98
CA LYS A 21 -15.88 1.26 -13.35
C LYS A 21 -15.54 1.30 -11.86
N GLN A 22 -16.14 0.40 -11.09
CA GLN A 22 -15.82 0.21 -9.66
C GLN A 22 -14.38 -0.33 -9.49
N ALA A 23 -13.94 -1.27 -10.35
CA ALA A 23 -12.56 -1.73 -10.46
C ALA A 23 -11.73 -0.81 -11.37
N GLY A 24 -11.39 0.38 -10.86
CA GLY A 24 -10.87 1.47 -11.68
C GLY A 24 -9.54 2.06 -11.23
N VAL A 25 -9.06 1.76 -10.01
CA VAL A 25 -7.81 2.35 -9.51
C VAL A 25 -6.63 1.73 -10.24
N GLU A 26 -5.86 2.56 -10.94
CA GLU A 26 -4.65 2.17 -11.66
C GLU A 26 -3.37 2.53 -10.90
N ARG A 27 -3.43 3.55 -10.04
CA ARG A 27 -2.28 3.95 -9.24
C ARG A 27 -2.68 4.63 -7.95
N ILE A 28 -1.91 4.35 -6.90
CA ILE A 28 -1.91 5.12 -5.66
C ILE A 28 -0.53 5.77 -5.49
N ILE A 29 -0.53 7.06 -5.22
CA ILE A 29 0.65 7.87 -4.93
C ILE A 29 0.68 8.13 -3.43
N LEU A 30 1.75 7.66 -2.78
CA LEU A 30 1.94 7.79 -1.33
C LEU A 30 1.83 9.24 -0.83
N PRO A 31 1.43 9.44 0.44
CA PRO A 31 1.26 10.75 1.04
C PRO A 31 2.49 11.66 0.87
N SER A 32 2.27 12.88 0.39
CA SER A 32 3.28 13.93 0.28
C SER A 32 2.63 15.32 0.24
N SER A 33 3.35 16.38 -0.10
CA SER A 33 2.70 17.67 -0.36
C SER A 33 1.81 17.58 -1.61
N LYS A 34 0.68 18.31 -1.62
CA LYS A 34 -0.27 18.30 -2.75
C LYS A 34 0.40 18.55 -4.10
N SER A 35 1.33 19.49 -4.17
CA SER A 35 2.05 19.82 -5.40
C SER A 35 2.98 18.68 -5.86
N GLN A 36 3.67 18.00 -4.94
CA GLN A 36 4.50 16.84 -5.26
C GLN A 36 3.67 15.65 -5.74
N VAL A 37 2.51 15.41 -5.12
CA VAL A 37 1.56 14.36 -5.53
C VAL A 37 1.07 14.62 -6.95
N VAL A 38 0.57 15.82 -7.23
CA VAL A 38 0.11 16.21 -8.58
C VAL A 38 1.24 16.08 -9.60
N LYS A 39 2.43 16.58 -9.28
CA LYS A 39 3.62 16.46 -10.16
C LYS A 39 3.94 14.99 -10.46
N HIS A 40 3.88 14.11 -9.47
CA HIS A 40 4.14 12.69 -9.65
C HIS A 40 3.04 12.01 -10.49
N ILE A 41 1.77 12.32 -10.25
CA ILE A 41 0.65 11.83 -11.06
C ILE A 41 0.86 12.23 -12.52
N LEU A 42 1.09 13.51 -12.80
CA LEU A 42 1.22 14.02 -14.18
C LEU A 42 2.52 13.54 -14.85
N SER A 43 3.56 13.20 -14.09
CA SER A 43 4.76 12.55 -14.64
C SER A 43 4.48 11.14 -15.15
N LEU A 44 3.56 10.40 -14.51
CA LEU A 44 3.20 9.03 -14.90
C LEU A 44 2.03 9.01 -15.89
N PHE A 45 1.10 9.95 -15.75
CA PHE A 45 -0.12 10.07 -16.55
C PHE A 45 -0.30 11.52 -17.03
N PRO A 46 0.44 11.96 -18.06
CA PRO A 46 0.48 13.36 -18.49
C PRO A 46 -0.86 13.96 -18.92
N LYS A 47 -1.82 13.11 -19.30
CA LYS A 47 -3.17 13.50 -19.73
C LYS A 47 -4.23 13.30 -18.65
N ALA A 48 -3.85 12.97 -17.42
CA ALA A 48 -4.82 12.76 -16.35
C ALA A 48 -5.43 14.10 -15.90
N VAL A 49 -6.74 14.09 -15.66
CA VAL A 49 -7.52 15.29 -15.30
C VAL A 49 -8.08 15.12 -13.88
N PRO A 50 -8.06 16.17 -13.02
CA PRO A 50 -8.64 16.08 -11.69
C PRO A 50 -10.15 15.80 -11.77
N ARG A 51 -10.62 14.76 -11.09
CA ARG A 51 -12.05 14.41 -10.96
C ARG A 51 -12.21 13.43 -9.82
N GLN A 52 -13.19 13.68 -8.94
CA GLN A 52 -13.57 12.76 -7.87
C GLN A 52 -15.00 12.26 -8.14
N PRO A 53 -15.16 11.11 -8.82
CA PRO A 53 -16.49 10.55 -9.05
C PRO A 53 -17.03 9.86 -7.79
N GLN A 54 -18.36 9.86 -7.62
CA GLN A 54 -19.04 9.19 -6.50
C GLN A 54 -18.63 7.73 -6.31
N ILE A 55 -18.30 7.04 -7.40
CA ILE A 55 -17.90 5.62 -7.37
C ILE A 55 -16.61 5.34 -6.56
N ILE A 56 -15.74 6.33 -6.37
CA ILE A 56 -14.51 6.17 -5.56
C ILE A 56 -14.66 6.74 -4.14
N GLU A 57 -15.77 7.43 -3.81
CA GLU A 57 -15.99 8.04 -2.50
C GLU A 57 -15.87 7.04 -1.34
N PRO A 58 -16.45 5.81 -1.41
CA PRO A 58 -16.28 4.84 -0.33
C PRO A 58 -14.82 4.47 -0.11
N LEU A 59 -13.99 4.44 -1.17
CA LEU A 59 -12.57 4.17 -1.02
C LEU A 59 -11.82 5.37 -0.43
N THR A 60 -12.21 6.60 -0.76
CA THR A 60 -11.60 7.80 -0.17
C THR A 60 -11.89 7.89 1.32
N ASP A 61 -13.10 7.54 1.75
CA ASP A 61 -13.48 7.54 3.17
C ASP A 61 -12.67 6.50 3.96
N LEU A 62 -12.52 5.28 3.41
CA LEU A 62 -11.69 4.24 4.02
C LEU A 62 -10.21 4.66 4.14
N LEU A 63 -9.70 5.44 3.19
CA LEU A 63 -8.33 5.97 3.28
C LEU A 63 -8.21 7.00 4.39
N VAL A 64 -9.17 7.92 4.53
CA VAL A 64 -9.22 8.88 5.63
C VAL A 64 -9.26 8.14 6.97
N ASP A 65 -10.18 7.19 7.12
CA ASP A 65 -10.30 6.34 8.32
C ASP A 65 -9.00 5.63 8.67
N TYR A 66 -8.31 5.06 7.68
CA TYR A 66 -7.02 4.40 7.87
C TYR A 66 -5.97 5.37 8.42
N PHE A 67 -5.86 6.57 7.85
CA PHE A 67 -4.90 7.59 8.30
C PHE A 67 -5.29 8.26 9.63
N GLU A 68 -6.54 8.12 10.07
CA GLU A 68 -6.98 8.44 11.44
C GLU A 68 -6.66 7.32 12.45
N GLY A 69 -6.03 6.23 12.01
CA GLY A 69 -5.66 5.10 12.88
C GLY A 69 -6.80 4.11 13.12
N LYS A 70 -7.86 4.15 12.32
CA LYS A 70 -8.95 3.16 12.43
C LYS A 70 -8.53 1.85 11.74
N PRO A 71 -8.87 0.68 12.30
CA PRO A 71 -8.65 -0.59 11.63
C PRO A 71 -9.49 -0.70 10.36
N VAL A 72 -8.84 -0.68 9.20
CA VAL A 72 -9.49 -0.73 7.89
C VAL A 72 -9.04 -1.96 7.10
N LYS A 73 -10.00 -2.64 6.47
CA LYS A 73 -9.76 -3.66 5.45
C LYS A 73 -10.29 -3.15 4.11
N PHE A 74 -9.38 -2.67 3.26
CA PHE A 74 -9.73 -2.20 1.92
C PHE A 74 -10.20 -3.36 1.03
N PRO A 75 -11.26 -3.20 0.24
CA PRO A 75 -11.69 -4.27 -0.66
C PRO A 75 -10.93 -4.20 -2.00
N LEU A 76 -10.54 -5.38 -2.51
CA LEU A 76 -9.68 -5.50 -3.69
C LEU A 76 -10.39 -5.17 -5.01
N ASP A 77 -11.72 -5.16 -5.01
CA ASP A 77 -12.58 -4.88 -6.15
C ASP A 77 -12.49 -3.44 -6.64
N PHE A 78 -11.95 -2.51 -5.84
CA PHE A 78 -11.60 -1.17 -6.33
C PHE A 78 -10.36 -1.15 -7.25
N LEU A 79 -9.49 -2.15 -7.15
CA LEU A 79 -8.19 -2.15 -7.80
C LEU A 79 -8.26 -2.79 -9.20
N ASN A 80 -7.65 -2.14 -10.18
CA ASN A 80 -7.44 -2.75 -11.49
C ASN A 80 -6.24 -3.71 -11.45
N LEU A 81 -6.44 -4.93 -10.96
CA LEU A 81 -5.36 -5.93 -10.85
C LEU A 81 -4.82 -6.41 -12.22
N THR A 82 -5.46 -6.08 -13.33
CA THR A 82 -5.01 -6.50 -14.68
C THR A 82 -3.71 -5.83 -15.11
N ILE A 83 -3.32 -4.72 -14.48
CA ILE A 83 -2.04 -4.05 -14.72
C ILE A 83 -0.84 -4.77 -14.09
N CYS A 84 -1.10 -5.79 -13.25
CA CYS A 84 -0.08 -6.57 -12.58
C CYS A 84 0.18 -7.89 -13.32
N TYR A 85 1.44 -8.32 -13.37
CA TYR A 85 1.79 -9.62 -13.96
C TYR A 85 1.39 -10.78 -13.03
N PRO A 86 1.21 -12.02 -13.54
CA PRO A 86 0.60 -13.12 -12.78
C PRO A 86 1.25 -13.43 -11.43
N PHE A 87 2.58 -13.40 -11.35
CA PHE A 87 3.30 -13.59 -10.09
C PHE A 87 3.06 -12.44 -9.11
N GLN A 88 3.05 -11.19 -9.58
CA GLN A 88 2.76 -10.03 -8.75
C GLN A 88 1.35 -10.07 -8.18
N ILE A 89 0.35 -10.52 -8.94
CA ILE A 89 -1.02 -10.68 -8.44
C ILE A 89 -1.06 -11.64 -7.25
N LYS A 90 -0.33 -12.77 -7.31
CA LYS A 90 -0.24 -13.71 -6.19
C LYS A 90 0.40 -13.05 -4.95
N VAL A 91 1.51 -12.34 -5.14
CA VAL A 91 2.21 -11.63 -4.07
C VAL A 91 1.32 -10.55 -3.43
N ILE A 92 0.69 -9.71 -4.25
CA ILE A 92 -0.18 -8.61 -3.79
C ILE A 92 -1.40 -9.14 -3.02
N LYS A 93 -2.01 -10.25 -3.48
CA LYS A 93 -3.12 -10.89 -2.75
C LYS A 93 -2.67 -11.49 -1.41
N ALA A 94 -1.48 -12.07 -1.36
CA ALA A 94 -0.91 -12.56 -0.10
C ALA A 94 -0.59 -11.40 0.86
N GLU A 95 -0.01 -10.29 0.36
CA GLU A 95 0.25 -9.07 1.14
C GLU A 95 -1.04 -8.45 1.69
N TRP A 96 -2.06 -8.31 0.84
CA TRP A 96 -3.36 -7.78 1.22
C TRP A 96 -4.05 -8.58 2.34
N SER A 97 -3.72 -9.87 2.47
CA SER A 97 -4.28 -10.71 3.53
C SER A 97 -3.65 -10.49 4.91
N ILE A 98 -2.57 -9.70 5.01
CA ILE A 98 -1.93 -9.37 6.28
C ILE A 98 -2.84 -8.39 7.03
N PRO A 99 -3.33 -8.73 8.24
CA PRO A 99 -4.25 -7.86 8.99
C PRO A 99 -3.64 -6.51 9.38
N TYR A 100 -4.51 -5.54 9.63
CA TYR A 100 -4.13 -4.28 10.29
C TYR A 100 -3.46 -4.57 11.63
N GLY A 101 -2.36 -3.87 11.93
CA GLY A 101 -1.61 -4.05 13.18
C GLY A 101 -0.80 -5.35 13.22
N LYS A 102 -0.56 -5.98 12.08
CA LYS A 102 0.26 -7.19 11.96
C LYS A 102 1.25 -7.06 10.82
N VAL A 103 2.37 -7.77 10.93
CA VAL A 103 3.45 -7.80 9.93
C VAL A 103 3.73 -9.22 9.50
N ALA A 104 4.27 -9.38 8.29
CA ALA A 104 4.72 -10.66 7.77
C ALA A 104 6.13 -10.53 7.21
N THR A 105 6.89 -11.62 7.21
CA THR A 105 8.19 -11.64 6.55
C THR A 105 8.03 -11.88 5.04
N TYR A 106 9.00 -11.43 4.24
CA TYR A 106 9.03 -11.79 2.81
C TYR A 106 9.04 -13.31 2.56
N SER A 107 9.61 -14.09 3.49
CA SER A 107 9.60 -15.55 3.42
C SER A 107 8.23 -16.14 3.74
N TRP A 108 7.46 -15.55 4.67
CA TRP A 108 6.06 -15.93 4.92
C TRP A 108 5.21 -15.72 3.65
N ILE A 109 5.35 -14.58 2.99
CA ILE A 109 4.60 -14.26 1.76
C ILE A 109 4.97 -15.25 0.64
N ALA A 110 6.27 -15.53 0.47
CA ALA A 110 6.74 -16.52 -0.51
C ALA A 110 6.11 -17.89 -0.26
N LYS A 111 6.14 -18.38 0.99
CA LYS A 111 5.52 -19.65 1.38
C LYS A 111 4.02 -19.66 1.11
N LYS A 112 3.31 -18.57 1.43
CA LYS A 112 1.86 -18.43 1.23
C LYS A 112 1.45 -18.57 -0.24
N ILE A 113 2.32 -18.17 -1.18
CA ILE A 113 2.06 -18.32 -2.62
C ILE A 113 2.68 -19.59 -3.23
N GLY A 114 3.18 -20.51 -2.40
CA GLY A 114 3.82 -21.76 -2.85
C GLY A 114 5.16 -21.53 -3.55
N SER A 115 5.94 -20.54 -3.11
CA SER A 115 7.24 -20.17 -3.70
C SER A 115 8.34 -20.08 -2.63
N ASN A 116 9.59 -20.26 -3.07
CA ASN A 116 10.78 -19.99 -2.25
C ASN A 116 11.51 -18.69 -2.68
N ALA A 117 10.93 -17.93 -3.61
CA ALA A 117 11.58 -16.77 -4.24
C ALA A 117 11.40 -15.47 -3.43
N TYR A 118 11.94 -15.40 -2.21
CA TYR A 118 11.80 -14.24 -1.31
C TYR A 118 12.30 -12.92 -1.91
N ARG A 119 13.40 -12.93 -2.71
CA ARG A 119 13.86 -11.73 -3.43
C ARG A 119 12.87 -11.27 -4.50
N ALA A 120 12.24 -12.21 -5.21
CA ALA A 120 11.25 -11.89 -6.23
C ALA A 120 9.97 -11.31 -5.60
N VAL A 121 9.58 -11.79 -4.40
CA VAL A 121 8.50 -11.20 -3.60
C VAL A 121 8.83 -9.74 -3.26
N GLY A 122 10.02 -9.47 -2.71
CA GLY A 122 10.46 -8.11 -2.42
C GLY A 122 10.42 -7.18 -3.63
N ASN A 123 10.90 -7.65 -4.79
CA ASN A 123 10.86 -6.90 -6.05
C ASN A 123 9.43 -6.65 -6.56
N ALA A 124 8.53 -7.62 -6.40
CA ALA A 124 7.12 -7.48 -6.78
C ALA A 124 6.39 -6.44 -5.91
N LEU A 125 6.69 -6.41 -4.60
CA LEU A 125 6.15 -5.43 -3.66
C LEU A 125 6.76 -4.03 -3.84
N ALA A 126 8.04 -3.94 -4.21
CA ALA A 126 8.69 -2.66 -4.53
C ALA A 126 8.04 -1.95 -5.74
N ARG A 127 7.36 -2.71 -6.60
CA ARG A 127 6.61 -2.22 -7.77
C ARG A 127 5.10 -2.27 -7.54
N ASN A 128 4.64 -2.34 -6.30
CA ASN A 128 3.23 -2.31 -5.94
C ASN A 128 2.60 -0.98 -6.43
N PRO A 129 1.64 -1.03 -7.37
CA PRO A 129 0.97 0.19 -7.85
C PRO A 129 -0.08 0.72 -6.87
N PHE A 130 -0.41 -0.05 -5.83
CA PHE A 130 -1.51 0.23 -4.90
C PHE A 130 -1.04 0.27 -3.42
N PRO A 131 0.02 1.03 -3.06
CA PRO A 131 0.45 1.14 -1.65
C PRO A 131 -0.71 1.59 -0.74
N ILE A 132 -0.59 1.31 0.57
CA ILE A 132 -1.63 1.50 1.60
C ILE A 132 -2.78 0.49 1.47
N ILE A 133 -3.46 0.44 0.32
CA ILE A 133 -4.52 -0.56 0.07
C ILE A 133 -3.93 -1.96 0.06
N ILE A 134 -2.85 -2.14 -0.70
CA ILE A 134 -1.97 -3.28 -0.61
C ILE A 134 -0.86 -2.88 0.35
N PRO A 135 -0.85 -3.41 1.59
CA PRO A 135 -0.13 -2.82 2.70
C PRO A 135 1.35 -3.25 2.71
N CYS A 136 2.10 -2.96 1.64
CA CYS A 136 3.50 -3.39 1.48
C CYS A 136 4.47 -2.85 2.55
N HIS A 137 4.02 -1.93 3.41
CA HIS A 137 4.71 -1.53 4.63
C HIS A 137 4.67 -2.60 5.73
N ARG A 138 3.72 -3.56 5.69
CA ARG A 138 3.59 -4.70 6.62
C ARG A 138 4.55 -5.85 6.29
N ALA A 139 5.15 -5.89 5.10
CA ALA A 139 6.21 -6.84 4.75
C ALA A 139 7.58 -6.43 5.32
N ILE A 140 8.19 -7.28 6.14
CA ILE A 140 9.49 -7.03 6.79
C ILE A 140 10.52 -8.12 6.49
N ARG A 141 11.77 -7.89 6.90
CA ARG A 141 12.85 -8.88 6.79
C ARG A 141 12.68 -10.00 7.83
N SER A 142 13.33 -11.14 7.60
CA SER A 142 13.28 -12.29 8.50
C SER A 142 14.03 -12.12 9.82
N ASP A 143 14.87 -11.09 9.94
CA ASP A 143 15.52 -10.64 11.18
C ASP A 143 14.68 -9.59 11.93
N MET A 144 13.42 -9.39 11.52
CA MET A 144 12.47 -8.43 12.11
C MET A 144 12.80 -6.96 11.88
N ALA A 145 13.87 -6.66 11.14
CA ALA A 145 14.17 -5.30 10.71
C ALA A 145 13.25 -4.86 9.57
N LEU A 146 13.07 -3.55 9.45
CA LEU A 146 12.36 -2.98 8.30
C LEU A 146 13.12 -3.26 7.00
N GLY A 147 12.39 -3.80 6.02
CA GLY A 147 12.84 -3.87 4.62
C GLY A 147 12.50 -2.59 3.85
N GLY A 148 13.04 -2.46 2.63
CA GLY A 148 12.80 -1.31 1.76
C GLY A 148 11.31 -0.99 1.54
N PHE A 149 11.03 0.28 1.28
CA PHE A 149 9.68 0.81 1.04
C PHE A 149 9.76 1.98 0.05
N GLN A 150 8.77 2.07 -0.84
CA GLN A 150 8.74 3.13 -1.86
C GLN A 150 8.70 4.54 -1.24
N GLY A 151 8.05 4.71 -0.09
CA GLY A 151 8.01 5.97 0.66
C GLY A 151 9.20 6.19 1.61
N GLY A 152 10.21 5.33 1.58
CA GLY A 152 11.34 5.35 2.51
C GLY A 152 11.03 4.70 3.86
N LEU A 153 12.08 4.33 4.60
CA LEU A 153 11.96 3.62 5.87
C LEU A 153 11.22 4.42 6.94
N GLN A 154 11.41 5.74 6.98
CA GLN A 154 10.73 6.61 7.95
C GLN A 154 9.20 6.58 7.78
N MET A 155 8.69 6.63 6.55
CA MET A 155 7.24 6.54 6.31
C MET A 155 6.72 5.15 6.65
N LYS A 156 7.46 4.09 6.29
CA LYS A 156 7.11 2.70 6.64
C LYS A 156 6.97 2.52 8.15
N GLN A 157 7.93 3.02 8.92
CA GLN A 157 7.86 2.97 10.38
C GLN A 157 6.63 3.72 10.90
N LYS A 158 6.41 4.96 10.47
CA LYS A 158 5.23 5.75 10.89
C LYS A 158 3.90 5.06 10.56
N LEU A 159 3.79 4.41 9.40
CA LEU A 159 2.59 3.64 9.03
C LEU A 159 2.39 2.42 9.94
N LEU A 160 3.47 1.74 10.32
CA LEU A 160 3.40 0.62 11.26
C LEU A 160 3.02 1.10 12.68
N GLU A 161 3.60 2.20 13.14
CA GLU A 161 3.26 2.84 14.43
C GLU A 161 1.80 3.31 14.46
N LEU A 162 1.30 3.89 13.36
CA LEU A 162 -0.11 4.23 13.18
C LEU A 162 -1.02 3.01 13.38
N GLU A 163 -0.58 1.84 12.92
CA GLU A 163 -1.28 0.56 13.12
C GLU A 163 -1.07 -0.07 14.50
N GLY A 164 -0.36 0.60 15.40
CA GLY A 164 -0.07 0.13 16.76
C GLY A 164 1.09 -0.87 16.85
N VAL A 165 1.87 -1.07 15.78
CA VAL A 165 3.05 -1.93 15.78
C VAL A 165 4.18 -1.25 16.55
N GLN A 166 4.80 -2.01 17.45
CA GLN A 166 5.90 -1.54 18.30
C GLN A 166 7.23 -2.15 17.88
N PHE A 167 8.30 -1.47 18.27
CA PHE A 167 9.69 -1.80 17.94
C PHE A 167 10.53 -1.94 19.21
N ASP A 168 11.58 -2.77 19.16
CA ASP A 168 12.62 -2.82 20.21
C ASP A 168 13.60 -1.64 20.10
N ALA A 169 14.58 -1.60 21.00
CA ALA A 169 15.58 -0.53 21.04
C ALA A 169 16.48 -0.50 19.79
N GLU A 170 16.59 -1.63 19.10
CA GLU A 170 17.37 -1.82 17.87
C GLU A 170 16.55 -1.54 16.59
N GLY A 171 15.25 -1.24 16.73
CA GLY A 171 14.35 -0.94 15.61
C GLY A 171 13.77 -2.17 14.91
N HIS A 172 13.79 -3.34 15.55
CA HIS A 172 13.09 -4.53 15.06
C HIS A 172 11.65 -4.55 15.54
N VAL A 173 10.76 -5.08 14.71
CA VAL A 173 9.36 -5.26 15.09
C VAL A 173 9.23 -6.30 16.21
N LEU A 174 8.47 -5.98 17.26
CA LEU A 174 8.22 -6.90 18.36
C LEU A 174 7.46 -8.15 17.89
N ARG A 175 7.75 -9.30 18.52
CA ARG A 175 7.26 -10.60 18.05
C ARG A 175 5.74 -10.73 18.04
N ASP A 176 5.06 -10.06 18.94
CA ASP A 176 3.60 -10.11 19.08
C ASP A 176 2.85 -9.61 17.84
N TYR A 177 3.51 -8.85 16.97
CA TYR A 177 2.95 -8.32 15.75
C TYR A 177 3.18 -9.21 14.52
N ILE A 178 4.04 -10.23 14.62
CA ILE A 178 4.40 -11.09 13.49
C ILE A 178 3.33 -12.17 13.29
N ILE A 179 2.91 -12.38 12.05
CA ILE A 179 2.12 -13.55 11.67
C ILE A 179 3.04 -14.74 11.35
N HIS A 180 2.63 -15.91 11.83
CA HIS A 180 3.36 -17.18 11.65
C HIS A 180 2.74 -18.05 10.55
#